data_AF-A0A0F9B2W2-F1
#
_entry.id   AF-A0A0F9B2W2-F1
#
_cell.length_a   1.000
_cell.length_b   1.000
_cell.length_c   1.000
_cell.angle_alpha   90.00
_cell.angle_beta   90.00
_cell.angle_gamma   90.00
#
_symmetry.space_group_name_H-M   'P 1'
#
loop_
_entity.id
_entity.type
_entity.pdbx_description
1 polymer ?
#
loop_
_entity_poly.entity_id
_entity_poly.type
_entity_poly.pdbx_seq_one_letter_code
_entity_poly.pdbx_strand_id
1 'polypeptide(L)'
;MPRKLVTKKMKQDYKKKVQQLITDLSQDLVVVQESPMFVDCPNCIWDSINKKSSNVFDSTFVTPTIIFDGTSDSRDISPISFTEGRCPVCIGDGQIFTNKEICIKAMINFFSETGRRGSFMSEAAGKQGISLVTVKTLPCNYELLLNNEVFFINTNVKMAKFKPPFLRGLGGEDAVCETLMQTVDEGQRTSGDYGSGDKLSRDDDPRKRIKNASDILDQRGRLSGR
;
A
#
# COMPACT_ATOMS: atom_id res chain seq x y z
N MET A 1 -8.59 39.35 -27.04
CA MET A 1 -8.83 39.53 -25.58
C MET A 1 -7.50 39.34 -24.85
N PRO A 2 -7.01 40.32 -24.08
CA PRO A 2 -5.77 40.15 -23.34
C PRO A 2 -5.97 39.10 -22.25
N ARG A 3 -5.12 38.07 -22.21
CA ARG A 3 -5.10 37.08 -21.13
C ARG A 3 -4.89 37.84 -19.81
N LYS A 4 -5.89 37.82 -18.92
CA LYS A 4 -5.75 38.39 -17.57
C LYS A 4 -4.51 37.76 -16.92
N LEU A 5 -3.46 38.55 -16.70
CA LEU A 5 -2.25 38.10 -16.05
C LEU A 5 -2.57 37.75 -14.60
N VAL A 6 -2.43 36.47 -14.25
CA VAL A 6 -2.51 36.04 -12.84
C VAL A 6 -1.27 36.58 -12.12
N THR A 7 -1.49 37.49 -11.18
CA THR A 7 -0.38 38.11 -10.43
C THR A 7 0.28 37.10 -9.48
N LYS A 8 1.57 37.30 -9.19
CA LYS A 8 2.32 36.44 -8.25
C LYS A 8 1.64 36.36 -6.87
N LYS A 9 1.12 37.48 -6.37
CA LYS A 9 0.38 37.55 -5.11
C LYS A 9 -0.85 36.63 -5.11
N MET A 10 -1.63 36.64 -6.20
CA MET A 10 -2.80 35.76 -6.32
C MET A 10 -2.42 34.27 -6.33
N LYS A 11 -1.31 33.91 -6.97
CA LYS A 11 -0.83 32.50 -6.98
C LYS A 11 -0.43 32.05 -5.58
N GLN A 12 0.33 32.88 -4.87
CA GLN A 12 0.74 32.60 -3.49
C GLN A 12 -0.45 32.51 -2.52
N ASP A 13 -1.39 33.45 -2.61
CA ASP A 13 -2.60 33.45 -1.80
C ASP A 13 -3.46 32.21 -2.07
N TYR A 14 -3.59 31.83 -3.35
CA TYR A 14 -4.28 30.60 -3.75
C TYR A 14 -3.61 29.36 -3.15
N LYS A 15 -2.29 29.22 -3.35
CA LYS A 15 -1.51 28.09 -2.82
C LYS A 15 -1.67 27.98 -1.31
N LYS A 16 -1.50 29.08 -0.58
CA LYS A 16 -1.64 29.12 0.88
C LYS A 16 -3.03 28.66 1.33
N LYS A 17 -4.09 29.20 0.71
CA LYS A 17 -5.48 28.85 1.07
C LYS A 17 -5.80 27.38 0.78
N VAL A 18 -5.36 26.86 -0.37
CA VAL A 18 -5.61 25.46 -0.74
C VAL A 18 -4.84 24.50 0.16
N GLN A 19 -3.57 24.79 0.47
CA GLN A 19 -2.77 23.95 1.37
C GLN A 19 -3.30 23.98 2.80
N GLN A 20 -3.77 25.15 3.26
CA GLN A 20 -4.45 25.27 4.55
C GLN A 20 -5.72 24.41 4.57
N LEU A 21 -6.57 24.52 3.53
CA LEU A 21 -7.78 23.71 3.41
C LEU A 21 -7.50 22.20 3.45
N ILE A 22 -6.47 21.75 2.74
CA ILE A 22 -6.04 20.34 2.75
C ILE A 22 -5.63 19.94 4.16
N THR A 23 -4.87 20.77 4.86
CA THR A 23 -4.39 20.48 6.21
C THR A 23 -5.58 20.40 7.19
N ASP A 24 -6.48 21.38 7.14
CA ASP A 24 -7.63 21.50 8.06
C ASP A 24 -8.64 20.36 7.89
N LEU A 25 -8.84 19.89 6.66
CA LEU A 25 -9.82 18.83 6.32
C LEU A 25 -9.14 17.48 6.04
N SER A 26 -7.87 17.33 6.41
CA SER A 26 -7.16 16.08 6.17
C SER A 26 -7.55 15.00 7.16
N GLN A 27 -7.53 13.77 6.67
CA GLN A 27 -7.48 12.56 7.48
C GLN A 27 -6.27 11.73 7.08
N ASP A 28 -6.03 10.65 7.83
CA ASP A 28 -4.90 9.76 7.59
C ASP A 28 -5.14 8.87 6.37
N LEU A 29 -4.17 8.91 5.45
CA LEU A 29 -4.03 8.00 4.33
C LEU A 29 -2.75 7.19 4.55
N VAL A 30 -2.91 5.89 4.69
CA VAL A 30 -1.76 4.98 4.79
C VAL A 30 -1.35 4.56 3.39
N VAL A 31 -0.10 4.84 3.04
CA VAL A 31 0.54 4.41 1.80
C VAL A 31 1.37 3.18 2.11
N VAL A 32 1.09 2.07 1.44
CA VAL A 32 1.91 0.87 1.54
C VAL A 32 3.03 0.97 0.53
N GLN A 33 4.27 1.04 1.00
CA GLN A 33 5.42 1.05 0.10
C GLN A 33 5.65 -0.34 -0.47
N GLU A 34 5.67 -0.44 -1.81
CA GLU A 34 5.85 -1.71 -2.51
C GLU A 34 7.24 -2.32 -2.30
N SER A 35 8.23 -1.52 -1.88
CA SER A 35 9.56 -2.02 -1.54
C SER A 35 9.53 -2.59 -0.11
N PRO A 36 9.51 -3.93 0.06
CA PRO A 36 9.52 -4.53 1.37
C PRO A 36 10.89 -4.28 2.00
N MET A 37 10.92 -4.06 3.31
CA MET A 37 12.17 -4.19 4.05
C MET A 37 12.45 -5.68 4.23
N PHE A 38 13.69 -6.09 3.99
CA PHE A 38 14.14 -7.47 4.20
C PHE A 38 15.17 -7.50 5.32
N VAL A 39 15.06 -8.50 6.19
CA VAL A 39 16.06 -8.84 7.20
C VAL A 39 16.30 -10.34 7.11
N ASP A 40 17.57 -10.75 7.09
CA ASP A 40 17.91 -12.16 7.13
C ASP A 40 17.37 -12.78 8.42
N CYS A 41 16.80 -13.98 8.32
CA CYS A 41 16.22 -14.64 9.48
C CYS A 41 17.33 -14.97 10.48
N PRO A 42 17.31 -14.42 11.71
CA PRO A 42 18.37 -14.69 12.67
C PRO A 42 18.35 -16.15 13.16
N ASN A 43 17.24 -16.87 12.97
CA ASN A 43 17.07 -18.22 13.49
C ASN A 43 17.62 -19.32 12.58
N CYS A 44 17.96 -19.02 11.33
CA CYS A 44 18.48 -20.02 10.39
C CYS A 44 19.49 -19.42 9.41
N ILE A 45 20.40 -20.26 8.91
CA ILE A 45 21.41 -19.80 7.95
C ILE A 45 20.75 -19.53 6.59
N TRP A 46 20.95 -18.35 6.04
CA TRP A 46 20.55 -17.98 4.67
C TRP A 46 21.46 -18.63 3.63
N ASP A 47 20.87 -19.35 2.68
CA ASP A 47 21.57 -19.89 1.52
C ASP A 47 21.47 -18.88 0.37
N SER A 48 22.56 -18.16 0.12
CA SER A 48 22.64 -17.12 -0.91
C SER A 48 22.59 -17.67 -2.34
N ILE A 49 22.92 -18.96 -2.54
CA ILE A 49 22.89 -19.60 -3.86
C ILE A 49 21.44 -19.92 -4.23
N ASN A 50 20.71 -20.54 -3.30
CA ASN A 50 19.32 -20.94 -3.53
C ASN A 50 18.30 -19.86 -3.14
N LYS A 51 18.76 -18.73 -2.59
CA LYS A 51 17.94 -17.62 -2.08
C LYS A 51 16.83 -18.10 -1.14
N LYS A 52 17.18 -18.97 -0.19
CA LYS A 52 16.22 -19.57 0.76
C LYS A 52 16.88 -19.92 2.09
N SER A 53 16.10 -20.36 3.07
CA SER A 53 16.66 -20.96 4.28
C SER A 53 17.37 -22.27 3.96
N SER A 54 18.55 -22.46 4.55
CA SER A 54 19.22 -23.77 4.63
C SER A 54 18.43 -24.78 5.48
N ASN A 55 17.41 -24.33 6.24
CA ASN A 55 16.70 -25.10 7.25
C ASN A 55 17.64 -25.72 8.30
N VAL A 56 18.74 -25.04 8.59
CA VAL A 56 19.64 -25.36 9.70
C VAL A 56 19.52 -24.24 10.72
N PHE A 57 19.28 -24.61 11.98
CA PHE A 57 19.26 -23.68 13.09
C PHE A 57 20.62 -23.00 13.23
N ASP A 58 20.63 -21.67 13.31
CA ASP A 58 21.87 -20.93 13.55
C ASP A 58 22.21 -20.98 15.05
N SER A 59 23.17 -21.82 15.41
CA SER A 59 23.60 -21.97 16.80
C SER A 59 24.28 -20.72 17.39
N THR A 60 24.65 -19.74 16.55
CA THR A 60 25.19 -18.46 17.03
C THR A 60 24.10 -17.52 17.54
N PHE A 61 22.84 -17.75 17.16
CA PHE A 61 21.70 -16.99 17.61
C PHE A 61 21.24 -17.48 18.99
N VAL A 62 21.82 -16.89 20.04
CA VAL A 62 21.60 -17.30 21.45
C VAL A 62 20.82 -16.28 22.27
N THR A 63 20.65 -15.06 21.78
CA THR A 63 19.89 -13.98 22.44
C THR A 63 18.78 -13.48 21.52
N PRO A 64 17.63 -13.04 22.06
CA PRO A 64 16.61 -12.39 21.26
C PRO A 64 17.17 -11.17 20.51
N THR A 65 16.70 -10.96 19.28
CA THR A 65 17.06 -9.82 18.44
C THR A 65 15.80 -9.11 17.98
N ILE A 66 15.81 -7.79 18.06
CA ILE A 66 14.78 -6.92 17.48
C ILE A 66 15.04 -6.85 15.97
N ILE A 67 14.03 -7.24 15.18
CA ILE A 67 14.03 -6.99 13.73
C ILE A 67 13.14 -5.80 13.40
N PHE A 68 13.47 -5.11 12.30
CA PHE A 68 12.79 -3.88 11.87
C PHE A 68 12.74 -2.80 12.96
N ASP A 69 13.84 -2.64 13.71
CA ASP A 69 13.92 -1.62 14.76
C ASP A 69 13.61 -0.21 14.21
N GLY A 70 12.87 0.56 15.00
CA GLY A 70 12.40 1.90 14.63
C GLY A 70 11.26 1.94 13.61
N THR A 71 10.63 0.81 13.25
CA THR A 71 9.42 0.77 12.41
C THR A 71 8.17 0.32 13.18
N SER A 72 7.00 0.49 12.57
CA SER A 72 5.72 -0.02 13.11
C SER A 72 5.65 -1.55 13.22
N ASP A 73 6.54 -2.26 12.51
CA ASP A 73 6.58 -3.73 12.48
C ASP A 73 7.75 -4.29 13.30
N SER A 74 8.34 -3.46 14.16
CA SER A 74 9.38 -3.87 15.08
C SER A 74 8.87 -5.02 15.96
N ARG A 75 9.64 -6.11 16.02
CA ARG A 75 9.32 -7.28 16.83
C ARG A 75 10.56 -8.01 17.29
N ASP A 76 10.46 -8.56 18.50
CA ASP A 76 11.48 -9.45 19.07
C ASP A 76 11.35 -10.85 18.50
N ILE A 77 12.47 -11.38 18.01
CA ILE A 77 12.60 -12.79 17.67
C ILE A 77 13.44 -13.46 18.74
N SER A 78 12.90 -14.49 19.37
CA SER A 78 13.66 -15.35 20.27
C SER A 78 14.26 -16.53 19.50
N PRO A 79 15.43 -17.05 19.93
CA PRO A 79 15.98 -18.29 19.39
C PRO A 79 15.02 -19.47 19.57
N ILE A 80 14.71 -20.16 18.47
CA ILE A 80 13.91 -21.38 18.45
C ILE A 80 14.74 -22.47 17.79
N SER A 81 15.34 -23.34 18.61
CA SER A 81 16.09 -24.49 18.13
C SER A 81 15.17 -25.46 17.36
N PHE A 82 15.66 -25.96 16.23
CA PHE A 82 14.98 -26.97 15.44
C PHE A 82 16.00 -27.86 14.75
N THR A 83 15.67 -29.14 14.58
CA THR A 83 16.55 -30.17 14.00
C THR A 83 16.05 -30.67 12.65
N GLU A 84 14.74 -30.63 12.42
CA GLU A 84 14.11 -31.11 11.19
C GLU A 84 12.98 -30.17 10.74
N GLY A 85 12.72 -30.15 9.44
CA GLY A 85 11.64 -29.36 8.85
C GLY A 85 12.06 -27.94 8.47
N ARG A 86 11.07 -27.06 8.27
CA ARG A 86 11.30 -25.66 7.89
C ARG A 86 11.61 -24.83 9.12
N CYS A 87 12.49 -23.83 8.99
CA CYS A 87 12.75 -22.88 10.08
C CYS A 87 11.42 -22.30 10.61
N PRO A 88 11.14 -22.36 11.93
CA PRO A 88 9.86 -21.95 12.50
C PRO A 88 9.63 -20.43 12.45
N VAL A 89 10.71 -19.65 12.30
CA VAL A 89 10.65 -18.17 12.28
C VAL A 89 10.35 -17.62 10.88
N CYS A 90 11.08 -18.08 9.86
CA CYS A 90 10.90 -17.61 8.48
C CYS A 90 10.17 -18.62 7.57
N ILE A 91 9.70 -19.73 8.13
CA ILE A 91 8.93 -20.78 7.43
C ILE A 91 9.69 -21.35 6.21
N GLY A 92 11.02 -21.38 6.30
CA GLY A 92 11.92 -21.89 5.26
C GLY A 92 12.30 -20.88 4.19
N ASP A 93 11.81 -19.64 4.28
CA ASP A 93 12.17 -18.59 3.33
C ASP A 93 13.58 -18.09 3.56
N GLY A 94 14.04 -18.04 4.79
CA GLY A 94 15.39 -17.60 5.16
C GLY A 94 15.52 -16.08 5.32
N GLN A 95 14.53 -15.33 4.87
CA GLN A 95 14.40 -13.89 5.07
C GLN A 95 13.02 -13.57 5.61
N ILE A 96 12.97 -12.50 6.40
CA ILE A 96 11.75 -11.93 6.95
C ILE A 96 11.55 -10.60 6.25
N PHE A 97 10.32 -10.32 5.85
CA PHE A 97 9.98 -9.07 5.19
C PHE A 97 8.83 -8.37 5.90
N THR A 98 8.80 -7.05 5.78
CA THR A 98 7.64 -6.25 6.14
C THR A 98 7.39 -5.17 5.08
N ASN A 99 6.14 -4.80 4.90
CA ASN A 99 5.78 -3.68 4.04
C ASN A 99 5.93 -2.40 4.84
N LYS A 100 6.67 -1.42 4.31
CA LYS A 100 6.79 -0.13 4.99
C LYS A 100 5.53 0.69 4.79
N GLU A 101 4.84 1.02 5.87
CA GLU A 101 3.68 1.90 5.85
C GLU A 101 4.08 3.35 6.13
N ILE A 102 3.63 4.28 5.29
CA ILE A 102 3.79 5.72 5.51
C ILE A 102 2.41 6.34 5.64
N CYS A 103 2.17 7.03 6.75
CA CYS A 103 0.94 7.79 6.94
C CYS A 103 1.13 9.22 6.45
N ILE A 104 0.29 9.66 5.50
CA ILE A 104 0.23 11.05 5.06
C ILE A 104 -1.14 11.66 5.33
N LYS A 105 -1.17 12.97 5.51
CA LYS A 105 -2.41 13.74 5.62
C LYS A 105 -2.98 14.01 4.22
N ALA A 106 -4.21 13.60 3.99
CA ALA A 106 -4.92 13.86 2.75
C ALA A 106 -6.39 14.17 3.01
N MET A 107 -6.94 15.10 2.24
CA MET A 107 -8.39 15.32 2.17
C MET A 107 -8.99 14.27 1.25
N ILE A 108 -9.95 13.52 1.77
CA ILE A 108 -10.51 12.33 1.13
C ILE A 108 -12.00 12.55 0.89
N ASN A 109 -12.42 12.41 -0.37
CA ASN A 109 -13.81 12.58 -0.75
C ASN A 109 -14.32 11.32 -1.45
N PHE A 110 -15.15 10.56 -0.75
CA PHE A 110 -15.89 9.44 -1.34
C PHE A 110 -17.03 9.99 -2.20
N PHE A 111 -17.22 9.42 -3.38
CA PHE A 111 -18.40 9.68 -4.19
C PHE A 111 -18.85 8.41 -4.90
N SER A 112 -20.17 8.21 -4.92
CA SER A 112 -20.81 7.17 -5.72
C SER A 112 -21.11 7.73 -7.11
N GLU A 113 -20.91 6.93 -8.16
CA GLU A 113 -21.21 7.33 -9.55
C GLU A 113 -22.70 7.69 -9.76
N THR A 114 -23.59 7.35 -8.81
CA THR A 114 -25.03 7.64 -8.86
C THR A 114 -25.42 9.11 -8.66
N GLY A 115 -24.45 10.02 -8.57
CA GLY A 115 -24.68 11.42 -8.90
C GLY A 115 -23.59 11.93 -9.84
N ARG A 116 -23.89 12.51 -11.01
CA ARG A 116 -23.09 13.66 -11.57
C ARG A 116 -22.90 14.67 -10.43
N ARG A 117 -23.74 15.67 -10.41
CA ARG A 117 -24.92 15.41 -9.60
C ARG A 117 -25.97 15.09 -10.68
N GLY A 118 -26.29 13.79 -10.90
CA GLY A 118 -27.01 13.16 -12.06
C GLY A 118 -26.38 12.66 -13.42
N SER A 119 -25.38 11.73 -13.56
CA SER A 119 -25.03 11.03 -14.85
C SER A 119 -25.20 9.56 -14.67
N PHE A 120 -25.78 8.96 -15.69
CA PHE A 120 -25.62 7.55 -15.99
C PHE A 120 -24.25 7.29 -16.61
N MET A 121 -23.57 6.27 -16.11
CA MET A 121 -22.57 5.52 -16.86
C MET A 121 -23.14 4.13 -17.15
N SER A 122 -22.84 3.63 -18.34
CA SER A 122 -23.10 2.24 -18.71
C SER A 122 -22.15 1.36 -17.92
N GLU A 123 -22.63 0.72 -16.86
CA GLU A 123 -21.89 -0.30 -16.12
C GLU A 123 -21.60 -1.48 -17.06
N ALA A 124 -20.37 -2.00 -17.01
CA ALA A 124 -20.11 -3.34 -17.53
C ALA A 124 -20.78 -4.34 -16.58
N ALA A 125 -21.57 -5.27 -17.11
CA ALA A 125 -22.27 -6.27 -16.31
C ALA A 125 -21.30 -7.00 -15.37
N GLY A 126 -21.60 -6.99 -14.07
CA GLY A 126 -20.87 -7.76 -13.04
C GLY A 126 -20.09 -6.95 -11.99
N LYS A 127 -20.11 -5.62 -12.00
CA LYS A 127 -19.43 -4.78 -10.98
C LYS A 127 -20.40 -3.93 -10.16
N GLN A 128 -21.08 -4.54 -9.18
CA GLN A 128 -21.83 -3.80 -8.15
C GLN A 128 -20.88 -3.45 -6.99
N GLY A 129 -20.76 -2.17 -6.60
CA GLY A 129 -20.21 -1.77 -5.29
C GLY A 129 -18.91 -0.92 -5.25
N ILE A 130 -18.31 -0.56 -6.39
CA ILE A 130 -17.02 0.15 -6.41
C ILE A 130 -17.20 1.63 -5.98
N SER A 131 -16.57 2.02 -4.87
CA SER A 131 -16.54 3.42 -4.43
C SER A 131 -15.29 4.10 -4.98
N LEU A 132 -15.51 5.19 -5.73
CA LEU A 132 -14.44 6.06 -6.19
C LEU A 132 -14.15 7.12 -5.14
N VAL A 133 -12.86 7.45 -5.00
CA VAL A 133 -12.39 8.39 -3.99
C VAL A 133 -11.39 9.35 -4.60
N THR A 134 -11.67 10.65 -4.48
CA THR A 134 -10.67 11.67 -4.78
C THR A 134 -9.84 11.93 -3.54
N VAL A 135 -8.53 11.73 -3.68
CA VAL A 135 -7.53 12.02 -2.65
C VAL A 135 -6.79 13.28 -3.04
N LYS A 136 -6.77 14.27 -2.14
CA LYS A 136 -6.04 15.54 -2.31
C LYS A 136 -5.06 15.73 -1.16
N THR A 137 -3.79 15.95 -1.49
CA THR A 137 -2.72 16.12 -0.50
C THR A 137 -1.74 17.22 -0.95
N LEU A 138 -0.73 17.49 -0.14
CA LEU A 138 0.31 18.46 -0.46
C LEU A 138 1.17 18.01 -1.65
N PRO A 139 1.67 18.96 -2.48
CA PRO A 139 2.50 18.64 -3.65
C PRO A 139 3.73 17.77 -3.37
N CYS A 140 4.31 17.88 -2.16
CA CYS A 140 5.48 17.09 -1.76
C CYS A 140 5.23 15.57 -1.73
N ASN A 141 3.97 15.13 -1.60
CA ASN A 141 3.61 13.72 -1.58
C ASN A 141 3.41 13.13 -3.00
N TYR A 142 3.66 13.90 -4.06
CA TYR A 142 3.45 13.44 -5.44
C TYR A 142 4.23 12.16 -5.77
N GLU A 143 5.53 12.10 -5.46
CA GLU A 143 6.34 10.92 -5.74
C GLU A 143 5.88 9.71 -4.93
N LEU A 144 5.47 9.93 -3.68
CA LEU A 144 4.92 8.88 -2.83
C LEU A 144 3.63 8.30 -3.41
N LEU A 145 2.73 9.14 -3.92
CA LEU A 145 1.52 8.68 -4.59
C LEU A 145 1.83 8.05 -5.96
N LEU A 146 2.86 8.51 -6.66
CA LEU A 146 3.21 8.01 -7.99
C LEU A 146 3.77 6.60 -7.92
N ASN A 147 4.65 6.34 -6.95
CA ASN A 147 5.44 5.11 -6.87
C ASN A 147 4.76 3.95 -6.13
N ASN A 148 3.57 4.17 -5.56
CA ASN A 148 2.86 3.13 -4.79
C ASN A 148 1.46 2.90 -5.36
N GLU A 149 0.99 1.66 -5.35
CA GLU A 149 -0.34 1.30 -5.87
C GLU A 149 -1.37 1.01 -4.78
N VAL A 150 -0.92 0.67 -3.57
CA VAL A 150 -1.81 0.22 -2.47
C VAL A 150 -1.90 1.28 -1.38
N PHE A 151 -3.13 1.62 -1.02
CA PHE A 151 -3.45 2.64 -0.03
C PHE A 151 -4.54 2.14 0.91
N PHE A 152 -4.55 2.62 2.15
CA PHE A 152 -5.64 2.39 3.10
C PHE A 152 -6.19 3.70 3.64
N ILE A 153 -7.52 3.79 3.67
CA ILE A 153 -8.29 4.91 4.22
C ILE A 153 -9.02 4.43 5.47
N ASN A 154 -9.02 5.23 6.54
CA ASN A 154 -9.67 4.90 7.81
C ASN A 154 -9.29 3.49 8.29
N THR A 155 -8.00 3.18 8.17
CA THR A 155 -7.33 1.94 8.58
C THR A 155 -7.80 0.63 7.93
N ASN A 156 -8.95 0.58 7.26
CA ASN A 156 -9.54 -0.70 6.81
C ASN A 156 -10.05 -0.68 5.36
N VAL A 157 -10.17 0.49 4.72
CA VAL A 157 -10.65 0.56 3.33
C VAL A 157 -9.45 0.52 2.39
N LYS A 158 -9.22 -0.65 1.78
CA LYS A 158 -8.16 -0.83 0.78
C LYS A 158 -8.54 -0.17 -0.54
N MET A 159 -7.61 0.63 -1.04
CA MET A 159 -7.75 1.41 -2.25
C MET A 159 -6.59 1.12 -3.19
N ALA A 160 -6.87 1.14 -4.49
CA ALA A 160 -5.87 1.15 -5.53
C ALA A 160 -5.99 2.43 -6.37
N LYS A 161 -4.87 2.85 -6.93
CA LYS A 161 -4.81 3.98 -7.85
C LYS A 161 -5.63 3.66 -9.11
N PHE A 162 -6.60 4.51 -9.40
CA PHE A 162 -7.38 4.43 -10.63
C PHE A 162 -6.85 5.39 -11.69
N LYS A 163 -6.34 6.56 -11.27
CA LYS A 163 -5.62 7.49 -12.14
C LYS A 163 -4.29 7.92 -11.52
N PRO A 164 -3.24 8.11 -12.34
CA PRO A 164 -1.98 8.64 -11.85
C PRO A 164 -2.19 9.97 -11.11
N PRO A 165 -1.41 10.24 -10.05
CA PRO A 165 -1.45 11.53 -9.39
C PRO A 165 -1.06 12.63 -10.38
N PHE A 166 -1.62 13.81 -10.19
CA PHE A 166 -1.24 14.99 -10.95
C PHE A 166 -1.24 16.21 -10.04
N LEU A 167 -0.40 17.18 -10.38
CA LEU A 167 -0.32 18.44 -9.67
C LEU A 167 -1.33 19.44 -10.26
N ARG A 168 -2.07 20.13 -9.38
CA ARG A 168 -2.93 21.24 -9.74
C ARG A 168 -2.52 22.50 -9.01
N GLY A 169 -2.75 23.61 -9.69
CA GLY A 169 -2.20 24.88 -9.30
C GLY A 169 -2.85 26.04 -10.04
N LEU A 170 -2.40 27.25 -9.73
CA LEU A 170 -2.84 28.46 -10.42
C LEU A 170 -1.64 29.11 -11.11
N GLY A 171 -1.73 29.24 -12.44
CA GLY A 171 -0.71 29.92 -13.24
C GLY A 171 0.68 29.27 -13.16
N GLY A 172 0.74 27.93 -13.10
CA GLY A 172 1.97 27.13 -13.05
C GLY A 172 2.57 26.94 -11.66
N GLU A 173 1.93 27.45 -10.58
CA GLU A 173 2.34 27.15 -9.21
C GLU A 173 1.52 25.99 -8.64
N ASP A 174 2.17 24.86 -8.39
CA ASP A 174 1.54 23.69 -7.79
C ASP A 174 1.11 23.96 -6.35
N ALA A 175 -0.16 23.69 -6.08
CA ALA A 175 -0.80 23.92 -4.78
C ALA A 175 -1.28 22.61 -4.15
N VAL A 176 -1.70 21.64 -4.97
CA VAL A 176 -2.29 20.36 -4.52
C VAL A 176 -1.84 19.22 -5.43
N CYS A 177 -1.59 18.06 -4.83
CA CYS A 177 -1.50 16.79 -5.53
C CYS A 177 -2.85 16.08 -5.43
N GLU A 178 -3.41 15.65 -6.56
CA GLU A 178 -4.71 14.98 -6.63
C GLU A 178 -4.56 13.65 -7.35
N THR A 179 -5.20 12.60 -6.81
CA THR A 179 -5.31 11.29 -7.45
C THR A 179 -6.71 10.75 -7.25
N LEU A 180 -7.13 9.88 -8.18
CA LEU A 180 -8.39 9.17 -8.10
C LEU A 180 -8.07 7.72 -7.76
N MET A 181 -8.69 7.23 -6.69
CA MET A 181 -8.55 5.86 -6.21
C MET A 181 -9.89 5.14 -6.27
N GLN A 182 -9.83 3.81 -6.32
CA GLN A 182 -11.00 2.93 -6.29
C GLN A 182 -10.85 1.88 -5.19
N THR A 183 -11.96 1.49 -4.56
CA THR A 183 -11.97 0.37 -3.60
C THR A 183 -11.55 -0.92 -4.29
N VAL A 184 -10.80 -1.76 -3.57
CA VAL A 184 -10.42 -3.09 -4.03
C VAL A 184 -11.12 -4.11 -3.13
N ASP A 185 -11.95 -4.96 -3.72
CA ASP A 185 -12.73 -5.98 -2.97
C ASP A 185 -11.83 -7.04 -2.32
N GLU A 186 -10.60 -7.21 -2.81
CA GLU A 186 -9.60 -8.13 -2.27
C GLU A 186 -8.42 -7.39 -1.63
N GLY A 187 -8.45 -7.27 -0.31
CA GLY A 187 -7.21 -7.22 0.45
C GLY A 187 -7.38 -6.91 1.92
N GLN A 188 -6.71 -7.72 2.73
CA GLN A 188 -6.49 -7.44 4.13
C GLN A 188 -5.29 -6.53 4.31
N ARG A 189 -5.36 -5.72 5.36
CA ARG A 189 -4.21 -5.00 5.89
C ARG A 189 -3.26 -6.03 6.51
N THR A 190 -2.00 -6.04 6.10
CA THR A 190 -0.98 -6.93 6.69
C THR A 190 -0.54 -6.49 8.09
N SER A 191 -0.94 -5.29 8.51
CA SER A 191 -0.69 -4.69 9.82
C SER A 191 -2.02 -4.54 10.59
N GLY A 192 -2.47 -5.65 11.16
CA GLY A 192 -3.65 -5.69 12.02
C GLY A 192 -3.73 -7.03 12.72
N ASP A 193 -3.44 -7.03 14.02
CA ASP A 193 -3.52 -8.17 14.93
C ASP A 193 -2.91 -9.49 14.42
N TYR A 194 -1.61 -9.68 14.69
CA TYR A 194 -1.14 -11.02 15.11
C TYR A 194 -1.59 -11.29 16.56
N GLY A 195 -2.87 -11.06 16.83
CA GLY A 195 -3.54 -11.55 18.02
C GLY A 195 -3.64 -13.06 17.88
N SER A 196 -2.95 -13.76 18.78
CA SER A 196 -3.05 -15.19 19.03
C SER A 196 -4.45 -15.76 18.72
N GLY A 197 -4.60 -16.56 17.66
CA GLY A 197 -5.91 -17.14 17.36
C GLY A 197 -5.94 -18.04 16.14
N ASP A 198 -5.80 -17.49 14.94
CA ASP A 198 -6.16 -18.24 13.74
C ASP A 198 -5.01 -18.37 12.74
N LYS A 199 -4.83 -19.62 12.29
CA LYS A 199 -3.81 -20.06 11.34
C LYS A 199 -3.98 -19.27 10.04
N LEU A 200 -3.01 -18.41 9.71
CA LEU A 200 -2.84 -17.88 8.36
C LEU A 200 -2.86 -19.05 7.37
N SER A 201 -3.84 -19.05 6.47
CA SER A 201 -3.91 -20.02 5.39
C SER A 201 -2.69 -19.85 4.50
N ARG A 202 -2.12 -20.97 4.07
CA ARG A 202 -0.96 -21.06 3.19
C ARG A 202 -1.18 -20.38 1.82
N ASP A 203 -2.41 -19.92 1.55
CA ASP A 203 -2.83 -19.28 0.30
C ASP A 203 -2.87 -17.75 0.37
N ASP A 204 -2.70 -17.15 1.56
CA ASP A 204 -2.67 -15.69 1.75
C ASP A 204 -1.25 -15.08 1.67
N ASP A 205 -0.26 -15.85 1.19
CA ASP A 205 1.12 -15.37 1.02
C ASP A 205 1.25 -14.46 -0.22
N PRO A 206 1.53 -13.14 -0.06
CA PRO A 206 1.67 -12.22 -1.18
C PRO A 206 2.83 -12.56 -2.13
N ARG A 207 3.78 -13.42 -1.72
CA ARG A 207 4.91 -13.89 -2.56
C ARG A 207 4.55 -15.04 -3.50
N LYS A 208 3.35 -15.65 -3.37
CA LYS A 208 2.89 -16.71 -4.29
C LYS A 208 2.44 -16.19 -5.66
N ARG A 209 2.12 -14.90 -5.82
CA ARG A 209 1.20 -14.45 -6.88
C ARG A 209 1.76 -14.30 -8.29
N ILE A 210 3.04 -14.51 -8.57
CA ILE A 210 3.55 -14.54 -9.95
C ILE A 210 4.72 -15.51 -10.06
N LYS A 211 4.49 -16.69 -10.64
CA LYS A 211 5.56 -17.65 -10.95
C LYS A 211 5.70 -17.93 -12.45
N ASN A 212 4.66 -17.77 -13.25
CA ASN A 212 4.70 -17.97 -14.71
C ASN A 212 3.82 -16.98 -15.48
N ALA A 213 4.10 -16.77 -16.78
CA ALA A 213 3.31 -15.91 -17.67
C ALA A 213 1.84 -16.35 -17.83
N SER A 214 1.52 -17.61 -17.49
CA SER A 214 0.16 -18.15 -17.41
C SER A 214 -0.64 -17.63 -16.21
N ASP A 215 0.02 -17.20 -15.13
CA ASP A 215 -0.64 -16.73 -13.89
C ASP A 215 -1.30 -15.34 -14.08
N ILE A 216 -0.93 -14.64 -15.16
CA ILE A 216 -1.52 -13.38 -15.59
C ILE A 216 -2.96 -13.59 -16.12
N LEU A 217 -3.29 -14.80 -16.62
CA LEU A 217 -4.63 -15.11 -17.13
C LEU A 217 -5.62 -15.49 -16.02
N ASP A 218 -5.18 -16.14 -14.94
CA ASP A 218 -6.09 -16.45 -13.81
C ASP A 218 -6.45 -15.21 -12.97
N GLN A 219 -5.67 -14.12 -13.03
CA GLN A 219 -6.03 -12.82 -12.44
C GLN A 219 -6.98 -11.98 -13.33
N ARG A 220 -7.21 -12.37 -14.59
CA ARG A 220 -8.29 -11.83 -15.43
C ARG A 220 -9.40 -12.86 -15.48
N GLY A 221 -10.26 -12.82 -14.47
CA GLY A 221 -11.36 -13.77 -14.20
C GLY A 221 -11.80 -14.64 -15.38
N ARG A 222 -11.82 -15.96 -15.16
CA ARG A 222 -12.42 -16.93 -16.09
C ARG A 222 -13.84 -16.50 -16.41
N LEU A 223 -14.09 -16.10 -17.66
CA LEU A 223 -15.43 -16.11 -18.21
C LEU A 223 -15.89 -17.56 -18.25
N SER A 224 -16.75 -17.93 -17.30
CA SER A 224 -17.52 -19.17 -17.36
C SER A 224 -18.58 -19.00 -18.44
N GLY A 225 -18.35 -19.60 -19.60
CA GLY A 225 -19.38 -19.90 -20.60
C GLY A 225 -19.87 -21.32 -20.40
N ARG A 226 -21.19 -21.51 -20.52
CA ARG A 226 -21.88 -22.81 -20.58
C ARG A 226 -21.33 -23.70 -21.68
#